data_AF-A0A847ZZI0-F1
#
_entry.id   AF-A0A847ZZI0-F1
#
_cell.length_a   1.000
_cell.length_b   1.000
_cell.length_c   1.000
_cell.angle_alpha   90.00
_cell.angle_beta   90.00
_cell.angle_gamma   90.00
#
_symmetry.space_group_name_H-M   'P 1'
#
loop_
_entity.id
_entity.type
_entity.pdbx_description
1 polymer ?
#
loop_
_entity_poly.entity_id
_entity_poly.type
_entity_poly.pdbx_seq_one_letter_code
_entity_poly.pdbx_strand_id
1 'polypeptide(L)'
;MAEPKWRLSAQAIEAIVHGRHANPFEALGLHQHSKTWLVRAFVPGALGVDVHLLDGTLVGALEQRHGAGFFEGAVKLKSRQPLRLSCCNEGGAWTVTDAYTFGPVLGPMDDYYIGEGNHLRLYDKLGAHPLHHEGCDGVHFAVWAPNAERVSVIGDFNNWDGRLHVMRKRLDTGIWETFVPDAHEGQGYKFELLDKSGKLLPLKADPFGFAAELRPNTASKVARTDGFKWHDEAYLKTRRERDQRRAPMSIYEVHAGSWRRGDGNRFLTYDELAD
;
A
#
# COMPACT_ATOMS: atom_id res chain seq x y z
N MET A 1 2.27 10.97 -39.70
CA MET A 1 0.91 10.59 -39.24
C MET A 1 0.57 11.45 -38.04
N ALA A 2 -0.64 12.00 -37.94
CA ALA A 2 -1.05 12.77 -36.76
C ALA A 2 -0.99 11.88 -35.51
N GLU A 3 -0.47 12.39 -34.41
CA GLU A 3 -0.41 11.62 -33.17
C GLU A 3 -1.82 11.26 -32.69
N PRO A 4 -2.04 10.02 -32.19
CA PRO A 4 -3.32 9.63 -31.64
C PRO A 4 -3.73 10.55 -30.48
N LYS A 5 -4.97 11.06 -30.51
CA LYS A 5 -5.50 12.00 -29.50
C LYS A 5 -5.58 11.44 -28.06
N TRP A 6 -5.35 10.14 -27.87
CA TRP A 6 -5.39 9.48 -26.57
C TRP A 6 -4.04 9.41 -25.86
N ARG A 7 -2.95 9.78 -26.54
CA ARG A 7 -1.60 9.79 -25.98
C ARG A 7 -1.51 10.77 -24.82
N LEU A 8 -0.83 10.37 -23.75
CA LEU A 8 -0.59 11.28 -22.63
C LEU A 8 0.34 12.42 -23.08
N SER A 9 0.11 13.63 -22.57
CA SER A 9 0.95 14.80 -22.93
C SER A 9 2.37 14.65 -22.36
N ALA A 10 3.37 15.19 -23.06
CA ALA A 10 4.76 15.15 -22.58
C ALA A 10 4.91 15.73 -21.17
N GLN A 11 4.20 16.83 -20.86
CA GLN A 11 4.20 17.43 -19.52
C GLN A 11 3.69 16.48 -18.43
N ALA A 12 2.63 15.71 -18.71
CA ALA A 12 2.10 14.75 -17.75
C ALA A 12 3.05 13.54 -17.59
N ILE A 13 3.71 13.11 -18.67
CA ILE A 13 4.75 12.07 -18.62
C ILE A 13 5.91 12.52 -17.73
N GLU A 14 6.42 13.75 -17.90
CA GLU A 14 7.46 14.32 -17.05
C GLU A 14 7.03 14.36 -15.58
N ALA A 15 5.79 14.78 -15.30
CA ALA A 15 5.26 14.80 -13.94
C ALA A 15 5.23 13.39 -13.31
N ILE A 16 4.93 12.34 -14.08
CA ILE A 16 4.98 10.94 -13.61
C ILE A 16 6.43 10.52 -13.35
N VAL A 17 7.33 10.71 -14.32
CA VAL A 17 8.74 10.30 -14.25
C VAL A 17 9.46 10.93 -13.05
N HIS A 18 9.09 12.16 -12.70
CA HIS A 18 9.64 12.88 -11.55
C HIS A 18 8.87 12.70 -10.24
N GLY A 19 7.81 11.87 -10.21
CA GLY A 19 6.99 11.66 -9.00
C GLY A 19 6.31 12.93 -8.50
N ARG A 20 5.86 13.79 -9.42
CA ARG A 20 5.18 15.07 -9.15
C ARG A 20 3.72 15.11 -9.59
N HIS A 21 3.23 14.07 -10.25
CA HIS A 21 1.84 14.01 -10.66
C HIS A 21 0.92 13.80 -9.44
N ALA A 22 -0.05 14.69 -9.23
CA ALA A 22 -0.91 14.70 -8.03
C ALA A 22 -1.91 13.55 -7.99
N ASN A 23 -2.39 13.09 -9.16
CA ASN A 23 -3.31 11.95 -9.28
C ASN A 23 -2.86 10.91 -10.31
N PRO A 24 -1.86 10.05 -10.02
CA PRO A 24 -1.36 9.10 -11.00
C PRO A 24 -2.39 8.08 -11.48
N PHE A 25 -3.47 7.81 -10.76
CA PHE A 25 -4.55 6.93 -11.23
C PHE A 25 -5.34 7.50 -12.41
N GLU A 26 -5.29 8.82 -12.65
CA GLU A 26 -5.84 9.42 -13.89
C GLU A 26 -4.92 9.24 -15.10
N ALA A 27 -3.63 9.03 -14.87
CA ALA A 27 -2.62 8.95 -15.90
C ALA A 27 -2.16 7.50 -16.18
N LEU A 28 -1.91 6.70 -15.14
CA LEU A 28 -1.39 5.33 -15.19
C LEU A 28 -2.50 4.30 -15.08
N GLY A 29 -2.19 3.05 -15.40
CA GLY A 29 -3.10 1.92 -15.36
C GLY A 29 -3.94 1.78 -16.63
N LEU A 30 -5.14 1.23 -16.47
CA LEU A 30 -6.05 0.86 -17.55
C LEU A 30 -7.11 1.94 -17.79
N HIS A 31 -7.13 2.49 -19.01
CA HIS A 31 -8.03 3.57 -19.44
C HIS A 31 -8.86 3.14 -20.64
N GLN A 32 -10.06 3.71 -20.77
CA GLN A 32 -10.90 3.49 -21.95
C GLN A 32 -11.01 4.78 -22.77
N HIS A 33 -10.69 4.70 -24.06
CA HIS A 33 -10.91 5.78 -25.01
C HIS A 33 -11.79 5.27 -26.16
N SER A 34 -13.03 5.77 -26.22
CA SER A 34 -14.07 5.25 -27.11
C SER A 34 -14.27 3.73 -26.92
N LYS A 35 -13.90 2.89 -27.89
CA LYS A 35 -14.02 1.42 -27.81
C LYS A 35 -12.68 0.72 -27.57
N THR A 36 -11.62 1.47 -27.32
CA THR A 36 -10.26 0.95 -27.19
C THR A 36 -9.80 1.07 -25.75
N TRP A 37 -9.23 -0.03 -25.24
CA TRP A 37 -8.55 -0.06 -23.96
C TRP A 37 -7.09 0.33 -24.14
N LEU A 38 -6.59 1.16 -23.24
CA LEU A 38 -5.25 1.71 -23.26
C LEU A 38 -4.60 1.44 -21.91
N VAL A 39 -3.35 1.01 -21.93
CA VAL A 39 -2.55 0.85 -20.71
C VAL A 39 -1.43 1.88 -20.75
N ARG A 40 -1.17 2.51 -19.61
CA ARG A 40 -0.06 3.43 -19.40
C ARG A 40 0.67 3.01 -18.14
N ALA A 41 1.95 2.75 -18.24
CA ALA A 41 2.74 2.19 -17.14
C ALA A 41 4.05 2.97 -16.99
N PHE A 42 4.48 3.13 -15.74
CA PHE A 42 5.80 3.64 -15.40
C PHE A 42 6.61 2.52 -14.76
N VAL A 43 7.55 1.97 -15.53
CA VAL A 43 8.42 0.85 -15.14
C VAL A 43 9.88 1.26 -15.39
N PRO A 44 10.52 1.92 -14.42
CA PRO A 44 11.92 2.32 -14.54
C PRO A 44 12.84 1.15 -14.88
N GLY A 45 13.76 1.39 -15.81
CA GLY A 45 14.75 0.39 -16.23
C GLY A 45 14.25 -0.63 -17.25
N ALA A 46 12.96 -0.66 -17.58
CA ALA A 46 12.45 -1.46 -18.70
C ALA A 46 12.76 -0.80 -20.05
N LEU A 47 13.05 -1.64 -21.05
CA LEU A 47 13.20 -1.27 -22.47
C LEU A 47 12.03 -1.82 -23.31
N GLY A 48 11.41 -2.91 -22.88
CA GLY A 48 10.19 -3.47 -23.47
C GLY A 48 9.17 -3.83 -22.39
N VAL A 49 7.88 -3.66 -22.70
CA VAL A 49 6.77 -4.02 -21.82
C VAL A 49 5.64 -4.68 -22.62
N ASP A 50 5.39 -5.95 -22.31
CA ASP A 50 4.23 -6.70 -22.76
C ASP A 50 3.18 -6.76 -21.65
N VAL A 51 1.91 -6.69 -22.05
CA VAL A 51 0.76 -6.67 -21.12
C VAL A 51 0.04 -8.00 -21.17
N HIS A 52 -0.10 -8.61 -19.99
CA HIS A 52 -0.78 -9.88 -19.79
C HIS A 52 -1.97 -9.71 -18.82
N LEU A 53 -2.95 -10.60 -18.95
CA LEU A 53 -3.94 -10.84 -17.89
C LEU A 53 -3.26 -11.55 -16.72
N LEU A 54 -3.95 -11.57 -15.56
CA LEU A 54 -3.45 -12.31 -14.38
C LEU A 54 -3.27 -13.82 -14.65
N ASP A 55 -4.02 -14.39 -15.60
CA ASP A 55 -3.88 -15.79 -16.05
C ASP A 55 -2.71 -16.03 -17.02
N GLY A 56 -1.97 -14.98 -17.39
CA GLY A 56 -0.81 -15.04 -18.30
C GLY A 56 -1.14 -14.76 -19.77
N THR A 57 -2.41 -14.59 -20.15
CA THR A 57 -2.81 -14.30 -21.54
C THR A 57 -2.25 -12.95 -22.01
N LEU A 58 -1.46 -12.94 -23.09
CA LEU A 58 -0.94 -11.71 -23.71
C LEU A 58 -2.07 -10.92 -24.39
N VAL A 59 -2.19 -9.63 -24.06
CA VAL A 59 -3.27 -8.75 -24.58
C VAL A 59 -2.76 -7.50 -25.30
N GLY A 60 -1.47 -7.20 -25.23
CA GLY A 60 -0.84 -6.13 -26.01
C GLY A 60 0.61 -5.91 -25.64
N ALA A 61 1.26 -4.99 -26.35
CA ALA A 61 2.61 -4.51 -26.10
C ALA A 61 2.58 -2.98 -26.03
N LEU A 62 3.41 -2.38 -25.18
CA LEU A 62 3.44 -0.94 -24.98
C LEU A 62 4.60 -0.29 -25.72
N GLU A 63 4.35 0.88 -26.28
CA GLU A 63 5.38 1.73 -26.89
C GLU A 63 6.08 2.53 -25.80
N GLN A 64 7.42 2.52 -25.78
CA GLN A 64 8.18 3.40 -24.91
C GLN A 64 8.04 4.84 -25.39
N ARG A 65 7.43 5.70 -24.57
CA ARG A 65 7.27 7.14 -24.86
C ARG A 65 8.29 8.00 -24.13
N HIS A 66 8.97 7.45 -23.13
CA HIS A 66 10.04 8.14 -22.40
C HIS A 66 11.12 7.16 -21.92
N GLY A 67 12.39 7.52 -22.11
CA GLY A 67 13.55 6.68 -21.79
C GLY A 67 13.72 6.35 -20.30
N ALA A 68 13.08 7.13 -19.42
CA ALA A 68 13.04 6.83 -17.98
C ALA A 68 12.09 5.67 -17.60
N GLY A 69 11.45 5.03 -18.60
CA GLY A 69 10.59 3.87 -18.40
C GLY A 69 9.09 4.17 -18.41
N PHE A 70 8.65 5.21 -19.14
CA PHE A 70 7.21 5.42 -19.37
C PHE A 70 6.78 4.74 -20.67
N PHE A 71 5.70 3.98 -20.59
CA PHE A 71 5.14 3.19 -21.67
C PHE A 71 3.65 3.43 -21.80
N GLU A 72 3.15 3.40 -23.04
CA GLU A 72 1.70 3.39 -23.28
C GLU A 72 1.34 2.66 -24.58
N GLY A 73 0.13 2.14 -24.66
CA GLY A 73 -0.31 1.38 -25.81
C GLY A 73 -1.74 0.87 -25.69
N ALA A 74 -2.30 0.46 -26.83
CA ALA A 74 -3.62 -0.15 -26.89
C ALA A 74 -3.55 -1.65 -26.56
N VAL A 75 -4.53 -2.14 -25.82
CA VAL A 75 -4.65 -3.55 -25.43
C VAL A 75 -6.01 -4.12 -25.83
N LYS A 76 -6.07 -5.43 -26.08
CA LYS A 76 -7.28 -6.14 -26.47
C LYS A 76 -7.98 -6.71 -25.24
N LEU A 77 -8.90 -5.94 -24.67
CA LEU A 77 -9.70 -6.33 -23.50
C LEU A 77 -11.20 -6.27 -23.78
N LYS A 78 -11.97 -7.14 -23.11
CA LYS A 78 -13.44 -7.12 -23.15
C LYS A 78 -14.03 -6.22 -22.05
N SER A 79 -13.38 -6.17 -20.89
CA SER A 79 -13.80 -5.42 -19.71
C SER A 79 -12.58 -4.95 -18.93
N ARG A 80 -12.80 -4.00 -17.99
CA ARG A 80 -11.80 -3.59 -17.01
C ARG A 80 -11.42 -4.79 -16.15
N GLN A 81 -10.12 -5.03 -15.98
CA GLN A 81 -9.57 -6.05 -15.08
C GLN A 81 -8.10 -5.73 -14.77
N PRO A 82 -7.54 -6.25 -13.66
CA PRO A 82 -6.13 -6.07 -13.35
C PRO A 82 -5.20 -6.73 -14.37
N LEU A 83 -4.00 -6.17 -14.51
CA LEU A 83 -3.03 -6.58 -15.52
C LEU A 83 -1.65 -6.82 -14.91
N ARG A 84 -0.88 -7.63 -15.62
CA ARG A 84 0.50 -7.99 -15.31
C ARG A 84 1.38 -7.58 -16.47
N LEU A 85 2.49 -6.94 -16.15
CA LEU A 85 3.47 -6.42 -17.10
C LEU A 85 4.66 -7.39 -17.13
N SER A 86 4.97 -7.91 -18.30
CA SER A 86 6.23 -8.62 -18.56
C SER A 86 7.22 -7.60 -19.11
N CYS A 87 8.29 -7.36 -18.37
CA CYS A 87 9.25 -6.30 -18.63
C CYS A 87 10.61 -6.90 -18.96
N CYS A 88 11.36 -6.25 -19.85
CA CYS A 88 12.71 -6.68 -20.19
C CYS A 88 13.66 -5.51 -20.40
N ASN A 89 14.95 -5.77 -20.19
CA ASN A 89 16.07 -4.91 -20.57
C ASN A 89 17.30 -5.76 -20.91
N GLU A 90 18.45 -5.12 -21.11
CA GLU A 90 19.71 -5.82 -21.43
C GLU A 90 20.16 -6.80 -20.32
N GLY A 91 19.75 -6.57 -19.07
CA GLY A 91 20.12 -7.39 -17.91
C GLY A 91 19.18 -8.57 -17.63
N GLY A 92 18.02 -8.65 -18.29
CA GLY A 92 17.08 -9.76 -18.13
C GLY A 92 15.62 -9.36 -18.27
N ALA A 93 14.74 -10.28 -17.84
CA ALA A 93 13.29 -10.10 -17.84
C ALA A 93 12.72 -10.31 -16.44
N TRP A 94 11.66 -9.57 -16.12
CA TRP A 94 10.95 -9.65 -14.85
C TRP A 94 9.47 -9.30 -15.06
N THR A 95 8.68 -9.54 -14.03
CA THR A 95 7.24 -9.33 -14.08
C THR A 95 6.80 -8.40 -12.96
N VAL A 96 5.87 -7.51 -13.25
CA VAL A 96 5.25 -6.60 -12.27
C VAL A 96 3.75 -6.64 -12.44
N THR A 97 3.00 -6.84 -11.35
CA THR A 97 1.54 -6.66 -11.38
C THR A 97 1.23 -5.17 -11.23
N ASP A 98 0.48 -4.56 -12.15
CA ASP A 98 0.31 -3.10 -12.18
C ASP A 98 -0.73 -2.63 -11.15
N ALA A 99 -0.25 -2.02 -10.06
CA ALA A 99 -1.08 -1.46 -8.99
C ALA A 99 -2.14 -0.45 -9.50
N TYR A 100 -1.85 0.28 -10.58
CA TYR A 100 -2.75 1.29 -11.14
C TYR A 100 -3.91 0.70 -11.93
N THR A 101 -3.93 -0.62 -12.14
CA THR A 101 -5.07 -1.33 -12.74
C THR A 101 -6.12 -1.77 -11.72
N PHE A 102 -5.83 -1.65 -10.41
CA PHE A 102 -6.75 -2.04 -9.35
C PHE A 102 -7.73 -0.93 -8.92
N GLY A 103 -8.94 -1.33 -8.58
CA GLY A 103 -9.99 -0.45 -8.07
C GLY A 103 -9.73 0.01 -6.63
N PRO A 104 -10.46 1.03 -6.13
CA PRO A 104 -10.43 1.37 -4.71
C PRO A 104 -10.82 0.19 -3.83
N VAL A 105 -10.18 0.09 -2.67
CA VAL A 105 -10.55 -0.88 -1.64
C VAL A 105 -11.53 -0.23 -0.67
N LEU A 106 -11.31 1.04 -0.32
CA LEU A 106 -12.26 1.81 0.49
C LEU A 106 -13.50 2.19 -0.31
N GLY A 107 -14.67 1.95 0.28
CA GLY A 107 -15.97 2.26 -0.29
C GLY A 107 -16.58 3.57 0.23
N PRO A 108 -17.71 4.03 -0.35
CA PRO A 108 -18.38 5.27 0.08
C PRO A 108 -18.82 5.27 1.55
N MET A 109 -19.13 4.09 2.10
CA MET A 109 -19.54 3.96 3.49
C MET A 109 -18.36 4.14 4.46
N ASP A 110 -17.16 3.71 4.06
CA ASP A 110 -15.93 3.98 4.82
C ASP A 110 -15.68 5.49 4.86
N ASP A 111 -15.82 6.18 3.72
CA ASP A 111 -15.64 7.63 3.66
C ASP A 111 -16.61 8.39 4.60
N TYR A 112 -17.89 8.01 4.58
CA TYR A 112 -18.91 8.62 5.41
C TYR A 112 -18.56 8.52 6.90
N TYR A 113 -18.28 7.31 7.39
CA TYR A 113 -17.98 7.11 8.82
C TYR A 113 -16.67 7.76 9.26
N ILE A 114 -15.69 7.86 8.35
CA ILE A 114 -14.43 8.53 8.64
C ILE A 114 -14.63 10.04 8.69
N GLY A 115 -15.38 10.61 7.76
CA GLY A 115 -15.73 12.04 7.75
C GLY A 115 -16.48 12.48 9.01
N GLU A 116 -17.39 11.64 9.50
CA GLU A 116 -18.15 11.89 10.74
C GLU A 116 -17.36 11.64 12.04
N GLY A 117 -16.14 11.09 11.94
CA GLY A 117 -15.34 10.72 13.12
C GLY A 117 -15.95 9.58 13.96
N ASN A 118 -16.90 8.84 13.42
CA ASN A 118 -17.68 7.80 14.12
C ASN A 118 -17.26 6.37 13.74
N HIS A 119 -16.18 6.21 12.98
CA HIS A 119 -15.66 4.90 12.60
C HIS A 119 -14.92 4.22 13.78
N LEU A 120 -15.64 3.50 14.64
CA LEU A 120 -15.10 2.86 15.86
C LEU A 120 -14.01 1.81 15.61
N ARG A 121 -13.90 1.30 14.38
CA ARG A 121 -12.92 0.29 13.97
C ARG A 121 -12.01 0.77 12.85
N LEU A 122 -11.58 2.04 12.91
CA LEU A 122 -10.81 2.67 11.84
C LEU A 122 -9.51 1.91 11.52
N TYR A 123 -8.94 1.23 12.52
CA TYR A 123 -7.77 0.38 12.37
C TYR A 123 -7.98 -0.82 11.44
N ASP A 124 -9.22 -1.24 11.14
CA ASP A 124 -9.49 -2.29 10.14
C ASP A 124 -9.38 -1.77 8.69
N LYS A 125 -9.24 -0.45 8.52
CA LYS A 125 -9.30 0.24 7.22
C LYS A 125 -8.06 1.08 6.93
N LEU A 126 -7.54 1.78 7.93
CA LEU A 126 -6.27 2.50 7.86
C LEU A 126 -5.13 1.58 8.29
N GLY A 127 -3.92 1.87 7.80
CA GLY A 127 -2.75 1.04 8.01
C GLY A 127 -2.41 0.20 6.78
N ALA A 128 -1.78 -0.95 7.02
CA ALA A 128 -1.43 -1.93 5.99
C ALA A 128 -2.15 -3.26 6.25
N HIS A 129 -3.00 -3.68 5.31
CA HIS A 129 -3.87 -4.84 5.43
C HIS A 129 -3.63 -5.84 4.29
N PRO A 130 -3.00 -7.00 4.58
CA PRO A 130 -2.93 -8.09 3.61
C PRO A 130 -4.33 -8.60 3.26
N LEU A 131 -4.69 -8.58 1.98
CA LEU A 131 -6.00 -9.01 1.51
C LEU A 131 -5.96 -9.50 0.05
N HIS A 132 -7.04 -10.16 -0.36
CA HIS A 132 -7.28 -10.57 -1.73
C HIS A 132 -8.21 -9.57 -2.43
N HIS A 133 -7.74 -8.90 -3.49
CA HIS A 133 -8.48 -7.86 -4.22
C HIS A 133 -8.44 -8.08 -5.72
N GLU A 134 -9.60 -8.03 -6.36
CA GLU A 134 -9.77 -8.21 -7.82
C GLU A 134 -8.99 -9.40 -8.42
N GLY A 135 -8.84 -10.50 -7.68
CA GLY A 135 -8.18 -11.73 -8.15
C GLY A 135 -6.67 -11.82 -7.84
N CYS A 136 -6.13 -10.93 -7.02
CA CYS A 136 -4.72 -10.90 -6.65
C CYS A 136 -4.54 -10.71 -5.15
N ASP A 137 -3.55 -11.40 -4.57
CA ASP A 137 -3.11 -11.16 -3.20
C ASP A 137 -2.15 -9.97 -3.16
N GLY A 138 -2.29 -9.14 -2.13
CA GLY A 138 -1.45 -7.97 -1.94
C GLY A 138 -1.76 -7.29 -0.62
N VAL A 139 -1.35 -6.03 -0.52
CA VAL A 139 -1.56 -5.23 0.68
C VAL A 139 -2.28 -3.95 0.31
N HIS A 140 -3.39 -3.69 0.99
CA HIS A 140 -4.03 -2.39 0.96
C HIS A 140 -3.34 -1.48 1.98
N PHE A 141 -2.88 -0.33 1.51
CA PHE A 141 -2.31 0.72 2.34
C PHE A 141 -3.25 1.91 2.36
N ALA A 142 -3.54 2.44 3.55
CA ALA A 142 -4.31 3.67 3.68
C ALA A 142 -3.82 4.55 4.84
N VAL A 143 -3.68 5.85 4.57
CA VAL A 143 -3.20 6.82 5.56
C VAL A 143 -3.94 8.14 5.44
N TRP A 144 -4.26 8.75 6.58
CA TRP A 144 -4.88 10.07 6.61
C TRP A 144 -3.82 11.18 6.52
N ALA A 145 -3.83 11.93 5.42
CA ALA A 145 -2.89 13.02 5.17
C ALA A 145 -3.54 14.11 4.29
N PRO A 146 -4.60 14.80 4.78
CA PRO A 146 -5.46 15.65 3.97
C PRO A 146 -4.71 16.80 3.27
N ASN A 147 -3.70 17.34 3.97
CA ASN A 147 -2.91 18.49 3.50
C ASN A 147 -1.69 18.11 2.67
N ALA A 148 -1.42 16.82 2.47
CA ALA A 148 -0.36 16.39 1.56
C ALA A 148 -0.75 16.71 0.10
N GLU A 149 0.25 17.05 -0.69
CA GLU A 149 0.14 17.21 -2.15
C GLU A 149 0.25 15.86 -2.84
N ARG A 150 1.10 14.98 -2.31
CA ARG A 150 1.30 13.61 -2.76
C ARG A 150 1.62 12.73 -1.58
N VAL A 151 1.11 11.51 -1.59
CA VAL A 151 1.56 10.43 -0.71
C VAL A 151 1.92 9.21 -1.55
N SER A 152 3.04 8.58 -1.23
CA SER A 152 3.41 7.26 -1.76
C SER A 152 3.68 6.31 -0.63
N VAL A 153 3.37 5.04 -0.86
CA VAL A 153 3.90 3.96 -0.02
C VAL A 153 5.23 3.48 -0.61
N ILE A 154 6.26 3.41 0.24
CA ILE A 154 7.59 2.93 -0.14
C ILE A 154 8.01 1.81 0.79
N GLY A 155 8.72 0.83 0.26
CA GLY A 155 9.17 -0.32 1.03
C GLY A 155 9.95 -1.32 0.21
N ASP A 156 10.12 -2.50 0.75
CA ASP A 156 10.92 -3.57 0.13
C ASP A 156 10.37 -3.96 -1.25
N PHE A 157 9.04 -3.96 -1.43
CA PHE A 157 8.35 -4.32 -2.67
C PHE A 157 8.58 -3.35 -3.84
N ASN A 158 9.10 -2.15 -3.61
CA ASN A 158 9.39 -1.17 -4.66
C ASN A 158 10.76 -0.53 -4.53
N ASN A 159 11.70 -1.21 -3.84
CA ASN A 159 13.06 -0.72 -3.62
C ASN A 159 13.10 0.69 -3.04
N TRP A 160 12.13 1.02 -2.19
CA TRP A 160 12.00 2.33 -1.55
C TRP A 160 11.84 3.52 -2.52
N ASP A 161 11.36 3.29 -3.75
CA ASP A 161 11.12 4.33 -4.76
C ASP A 161 9.70 4.92 -4.66
N GLY A 162 9.62 6.18 -4.19
CA GLY A 162 8.39 6.94 -4.03
C GLY A 162 7.62 7.26 -5.31
N ARG A 163 8.21 7.04 -6.49
CA ARG A 163 7.55 7.31 -7.77
C ARG A 163 6.64 6.16 -8.22
N LEU A 164 6.83 4.95 -7.70
CA LEU A 164 6.19 3.73 -8.20
C LEU A 164 4.80 3.47 -7.64
N HIS A 165 4.58 3.76 -6.35
CA HIS A 165 3.31 3.49 -5.67
C HIS A 165 2.75 4.76 -5.02
N VAL A 166 2.54 5.77 -5.85
CA VAL A 166 1.78 6.98 -5.48
C VAL A 166 0.33 6.60 -5.23
N MET A 167 -0.19 7.02 -4.09
CA MET A 167 -1.51 6.65 -3.58
C MET A 167 -2.61 7.54 -4.19
N ARG A 168 -3.84 7.02 -4.22
CA ARG A 168 -5.04 7.75 -4.63
C ARG A 168 -5.55 8.62 -3.47
N LYS A 169 -5.71 9.92 -3.70
CA LYS A 169 -6.36 10.82 -2.74
C LYS A 169 -7.88 10.69 -2.80
N ARG A 170 -8.51 10.37 -1.67
CA ARG A 170 -9.95 10.45 -1.47
C ARG A 170 -10.29 11.86 -1.01
N LEU A 171 -10.86 12.67 -1.91
CA LEU A 171 -11.00 14.12 -1.70
C LEU A 171 -11.88 14.46 -0.50
N ASP A 172 -12.96 13.71 -0.28
CA ASP A 172 -13.94 13.99 0.78
C ASP A 172 -13.39 13.77 2.20
N THR A 173 -12.44 12.84 2.37
CA THR A 173 -11.87 12.46 3.68
C THR A 173 -10.43 12.89 3.88
N GLY A 174 -9.70 13.17 2.78
CA GLY A 174 -8.26 13.41 2.81
C GLY A 174 -7.42 12.16 3.11
N ILE A 175 -8.02 10.97 3.00
CA ILE A 175 -7.33 9.68 3.05
C ILE A 175 -6.62 9.45 1.73
N TRP A 176 -5.44 8.84 1.81
CA TRP A 176 -4.72 8.31 0.68
C TRP A 176 -4.78 6.80 0.75
N GLU A 177 -5.11 6.13 -0.35
CA GLU A 177 -5.10 4.67 -0.41
C GLU A 177 -4.46 4.12 -1.69
N THR A 178 -3.93 2.90 -1.60
CA THR A 178 -3.58 2.11 -2.78
C THR A 178 -3.59 0.63 -2.42
N PHE A 179 -3.87 -0.22 -3.41
CA PHE A 179 -3.58 -1.65 -3.32
C PHE A 179 -2.25 -1.89 -4.02
N VAL A 180 -1.28 -2.48 -3.32
CA VAL A 180 -0.01 -2.91 -3.90
C VAL A 180 -0.07 -4.42 -4.08
N PRO A 181 -0.22 -4.93 -5.31
CA PRO A 181 -0.20 -6.36 -5.57
C PRO A 181 1.19 -6.93 -5.27
N ASP A 182 1.25 -8.22 -4.93
CA ASP A 182 2.49 -8.96 -4.61
C ASP A 182 3.25 -8.48 -3.35
N ALA A 183 2.86 -7.35 -2.74
CA ALA A 183 3.28 -7.00 -1.38
C ALA A 183 2.73 -8.01 -0.38
N HIS A 184 3.49 -8.30 0.68
CA HIS A 184 3.16 -9.38 1.62
C HIS A 184 3.62 -9.08 3.05
N GLU A 185 3.12 -9.89 3.97
CA GLU A 185 3.46 -9.84 5.40
C GLU A 185 4.97 -9.93 5.65
N GLY A 186 5.46 -9.17 6.62
CA GLY A 186 6.86 -9.14 7.03
C GLY A 186 7.69 -8.05 6.34
N GLN A 187 7.25 -7.53 5.18
CA GLN A 187 7.95 -6.46 4.48
C GLN A 187 7.91 -5.13 5.25
N GLY A 188 9.02 -4.40 5.22
CA GLY A 188 9.16 -3.06 5.77
C GLY A 188 8.59 -2.00 4.81
N TYR A 189 7.91 -1.00 5.35
CA TYR A 189 7.39 0.13 4.58
C TYR A 189 7.33 1.44 5.39
N LYS A 190 7.23 2.55 4.66
CA LYS A 190 6.96 3.91 5.15
C LYS A 190 6.09 4.67 4.17
N PHE A 191 5.56 5.80 4.63
CA PHE A 191 4.94 6.79 3.75
C PHE A 191 5.93 7.90 3.40
N GLU A 192 6.00 8.19 2.10
CA GLU A 192 6.69 9.34 1.53
C GLU A 192 5.66 10.43 1.20
N LEU A 193 5.88 11.65 1.67
CA LEU A 193 4.93 12.74 1.51
C LEU A 193 5.58 13.97 0.87
N LEU A 194 4.86 14.59 -0.07
CA LEU A 194 5.10 15.96 -0.48
C LEU A 194 4.12 16.90 0.22
N ASP A 195 4.62 18.02 0.74
CA ASP A 195 3.75 19.10 1.19
C ASP A 195 3.22 19.94 0.02
N LYS A 196 2.33 20.90 0.30
CA LYS A 196 1.72 21.80 -0.69
C LYS A 196 2.72 22.69 -1.44
N SER A 197 3.96 22.81 -0.96
CA SER A 197 5.04 23.53 -1.66
C SER A 197 5.85 22.60 -2.58
N GLY A 198 5.49 21.32 -2.66
CA GLY A 198 6.22 20.29 -3.41
C GLY A 198 7.46 19.77 -2.69
N LYS A 199 7.70 20.19 -1.44
CA LYS A 199 8.86 19.75 -0.65
C LYS A 199 8.64 18.35 -0.12
N LEU A 200 9.66 17.52 -0.27
CA LEU A 200 9.71 16.18 0.30
C LEU A 200 9.89 16.26 1.83
N LEU A 201 8.98 15.64 2.56
CA LEU A 201 9.02 15.56 4.02
C LEU A 201 9.83 14.35 4.49
N PRO A 202 10.31 14.33 5.75
CA PRO A 202 10.90 13.13 6.34
C PRO A 202 9.93 11.95 6.28
N LEU A 203 10.44 10.78 5.90
CA LEU A 203 9.67 9.55 5.80
C LEU A 203 8.93 9.25 7.11
N LYS A 204 7.69 8.80 7.00
CA LYS A 204 6.82 8.55 8.14
C LYS A 204 6.58 7.06 8.31
N ALA A 205 6.72 6.58 9.54
CA ALA A 205 6.12 5.31 9.96
C ALA A 205 4.60 5.43 9.87
N ASP A 206 3.92 4.30 9.70
CA ASP A 206 2.47 4.24 9.65
C ASP A 206 1.86 4.53 11.04
N PRO A 207 0.98 5.55 11.18
CA PRO A 207 0.25 5.80 12.42
C PRO A 207 -0.62 4.63 12.89
N PHE A 208 -1.06 3.78 11.96
CA PHE A 208 -1.87 2.58 12.17
C PHE A 208 -1.06 1.28 11.99
N GLY A 209 0.28 1.35 11.95
CA GLY A 209 1.12 0.16 11.77
C GLY A 209 0.98 -0.83 12.94
N PHE A 210 0.65 -2.09 12.64
CA PHE A 210 0.54 -3.16 13.65
C PHE A 210 1.88 -3.74 14.11
N ALA A 211 2.93 -3.54 13.33
CA ALA A 211 4.29 -3.95 13.67
C ALA A 211 5.31 -2.91 13.17
N ALA A 212 6.50 -2.94 13.74
CA ALA A 212 7.62 -2.06 13.39
C ALA A 212 8.95 -2.82 13.42
N GLU A 213 9.96 -2.26 12.76
CA GLU A 213 11.34 -2.71 12.94
C GLU A 213 11.82 -2.49 14.38
N LEU A 214 12.84 -3.25 14.78
CA LEU A 214 13.48 -3.02 16.07
C LEU A 214 14.26 -1.70 16.03
N ARG A 215 14.10 -0.88 17.07
CA ARG A 215 14.87 0.35 17.26
C ARG A 215 16.39 0.12 17.09
N PRO A 216 17.14 1.07 16.50
CA PRO A 216 16.76 2.45 16.16
C PRO A 216 16.07 2.59 14.79
N ASN A 217 15.84 1.49 14.08
CA ASN A 217 15.11 1.52 12.81
C ASN A 217 13.64 1.92 13.04
N THR A 218 12.99 2.39 11.98
CA THR A 218 11.72 3.13 12.08
C THR A 218 10.71 2.77 11.01
N ALA A 219 10.96 1.77 10.15
CA ALA A 219 9.92 1.33 9.22
C ALA A 219 8.82 0.59 9.98
N SER A 220 7.59 0.77 9.51
CA SER A 220 6.49 -0.10 9.87
C SER A 220 6.66 -1.43 9.13
N LYS A 221 6.11 -2.51 9.66
CA LYS A 221 6.10 -3.82 8.99
C LYS A 221 4.66 -4.20 8.67
N VAL A 222 4.44 -4.75 7.49
CA VAL A 222 3.16 -5.38 7.15
C VAL A 222 2.99 -6.57 8.08
N ALA A 223 1.88 -6.63 8.81
CA ALA A 223 1.62 -7.69 9.79
C ALA A 223 0.13 -8.05 9.80
N ARG A 224 -0.15 -9.33 10.02
CA ARG A 224 -1.50 -9.82 10.27
C ARG A 224 -1.79 -9.86 11.76
N THR A 225 -3.02 -9.54 12.12
CA THR A 225 -3.50 -9.61 13.52
C THR A 225 -4.45 -10.78 13.76
N ASP A 226 -4.71 -11.62 12.74
CA ASP A 226 -5.75 -12.66 12.75
C ASP A 226 -5.22 -14.10 12.86
N GLY A 227 -3.96 -14.29 13.25
CA GLY A 227 -3.34 -15.63 13.36
C GLY A 227 -3.27 -16.25 14.76
N PHE A 228 -3.49 -15.48 15.83
CA PHE A 228 -3.28 -15.95 17.19
C PHE A 228 -4.52 -16.67 17.75
N LYS A 229 -4.35 -17.93 18.17
CA LYS A 229 -5.41 -18.72 18.81
C LYS A 229 -5.45 -18.42 20.31
N TRP A 230 -6.49 -17.72 20.73
CA TRP A 230 -6.78 -17.46 22.13
C TRP A 230 -7.34 -18.69 22.83
N HIS A 231 -7.11 -18.78 24.14
CA HIS A 231 -7.60 -19.86 25.02
C HIS A 231 -8.14 -19.29 26.35
N ASP A 232 -8.54 -18.01 26.36
CA ASP A 232 -8.93 -17.23 27.54
C ASP A 232 -10.45 -17.07 27.69
N GLU A 233 -11.26 -17.91 27.02
CA GLU A 233 -12.72 -17.77 26.98
C GLU A 233 -13.36 -17.83 28.37
N ALA A 234 -12.87 -18.74 29.23
CA ALA A 234 -13.34 -18.89 30.60
C ALA A 234 -13.07 -17.62 31.44
N TYR A 235 -11.90 -17.00 31.23
CA TYR A 235 -11.54 -15.75 31.88
C TYR A 235 -12.42 -14.60 31.40
N LEU A 236 -12.60 -14.44 30.07
CA LEU A 236 -13.44 -13.37 29.50
C LEU A 236 -14.90 -13.49 29.94
N LYS A 237 -15.45 -14.70 30.05
CA LYS A 237 -16.80 -14.94 30.59
C LYS A 237 -16.90 -14.44 32.03
N THR A 238 -15.99 -14.90 32.89
CA THR A 238 -15.94 -14.50 34.31
C THR A 238 -15.79 -12.98 34.45
N ARG A 239 -14.95 -12.35 33.60
CA ARG A 239 -14.71 -10.90 33.62
C ARG A 239 -15.96 -10.09 33.29
N ARG A 240 -16.83 -10.57 32.40
CA ARG A 240 -18.08 -9.88 32.02
C ARG A 240 -19.13 -9.89 33.13
N GLU A 241 -19.18 -10.97 33.90
CA GLU A 241 -20.19 -11.16 34.96
C GLU A 241 -19.79 -10.53 36.30
N ARG A 242 -18.49 -10.35 36.53
CA ARG A 242 -17.94 -9.86 37.81
C ARG A 242 -17.96 -8.34 37.93
N ASP A 243 -18.48 -7.82 39.05
CA ASP A 243 -18.27 -6.42 39.43
C ASP A 243 -16.82 -6.22 39.92
N GLN A 244 -16.00 -5.62 39.06
CA GLN A 244 -14.58 -5.38 39.33
C GLN A 244 -14.35 -4.45 40.53
N ARG A 245 -15.30 -3.57 40.88
CA ARG A 245 -15.16 -2.63 42.01
C ARG A 245 -15.39 -3.29 43.37
N ARG A 246 -16.01 -4.47 43.37
CA ARG A 246 -16.31 -5.26 44.58
C ARG A 246 -15.47 -6.53 44.68
N ALA A 247 -14.46 -6.64 43.84
CA ALA A 247 -13.52 -7.74 43.78
C ALA A 247 -12.19 -7.35 44.45
N PRO A 248 -11.48 -8.27 45.11
CA PRO A 248 -10.09 -8.04 45.50
C PRO A 248 -9.24 -7.71 44.26
N MET A 249 -8.46 -6.64 44.37
CA MET A 249 -7.54 -6.19 43.34
C MET A 249 -6.21 -5.81 43.99
N SER A 250 -5.16 -6.53 43.64
CA SER A 250 -3.78 -6.21 44.01
C SER A 250 -2.97 -6.21 42.72
N ILE A 251 -2.37 -5.06 42.38
CA ILE A 251 -1.70 -4.84 41.10
C ILE A 251 -0.19 -4.83 41.36
N TYR A 252 0.54 -5.70 40.66
CA TYR A 252 2.00 -5.65 40.60
C TYR A 252 2.41 -4.92 39.32
N GLU A 253 2.94 -3.71 39.47
CA GLU A 253 3.38 -2.89 38.34
C GLU A 253 4.72 -3.39 37.80
N VAL A 254 4.84 -3.51 36.47
CA VAL A 254 6.02 -4.06 35.79
C VAL A 254 6.41 -3.21 34.59
N HIS A 255 7.70 -2.86 34.50
CA HIS A 255 8.30 -2.38 33.25
C HIS A 255 8.98 -3.56 32.52
N ALA A 256 8.33 -4.06 31.47
CA ALA A 256 8.77 -5.26 30.73
C ALA A 256 10.23 -5.18 30.25
N GLY A 257 10.69 -3.98 29.88
CA GLY A 257 12.05 -3.78 29.37
C GLY A 257 13.17 -3.82 30.42
N SER A 258 12.85 -3.84 31.72
CA SER A 258 13.87 -3.80 32.79
C SER A 258 13.56 -4.70 33.98
N TRP A 259 12.44 -5.42 33.97
CA TRP A 259 12.06 -6.34 35.03
C TRP A 259 13.07 -7.48 35.19
N ARG A 260 13.45 -8.09 34.05
CA ARG A 260 14.50 -9.12 33.98
C ARG A 260 15.22 -9.04 32.63
N ARG A 261 16.47 -9.50 32.61
CA ARG A 261 17.33 -9.54 31.42
C ARG A 261 17.63 -10.99 31.05
N GLY A 262 17.66 -11.27 29.75
CA GLY A 262 18.17 -12.53 29.22
C GLY A 262 19.69 -12.53 29.08
N ASP A 263 20.22 -13.60 28.51
CA ASP A 263 21.65 -13.77 28.25
C ASP A 263 22.22 -12.61 27.42
N GLY A 264 23.43 -12.17 27.76
CA GLY A 264 24.07 -11.04 27.09
C GLY A 264 23.33 -9.71 27.28
N ASN A 265 22.55 -9.57 28.35
CA ASN A 265 21.79 -8.36 28.71
C ASN A 265 20.70 -7.97 27.68
N ARG A 266 20.22 -8.92 26.88
CA ARG A 266 19.10 -8.69 25.96
C ARG A 266 17.78 -8.51 26.71
N PHE A 267 16.80 -7.91 26.04
CA PHE A 267 15.41 -7.97 26.50
C PHE A 267 14.90 -9.40 26.40
N LEU A 268 14.05 -9.77 27.34
CA LEU A 268 13.23 -10.98 27.21
C LEU A 268 12.21 -10.78 26.09
N THR A 269 11.85 -11.85 25.39
CA THR A 269 10.68 -11.87 24.50
C THR A 269 9.40 -11.87 25.34
N TYR A 270 8.24 -11.64 24.70
CA TYR A 270 6.97 -11.74 25.42
C TYR A 270 6.68 -13.17 25.90
N ASP A 271 7.13 -14.20 25.18
CA ASP A 271 6.98 -15.59 25.59
C ASP A 271 7.83 -15.88 26.85
N GLU A 272 9.08 -15.41 26.90
CA GLU A 272 9.95 -15.56 28.07
C GLU A 272 9.50 -14.75 29.29
N LEU A 273 8.67 -13.71 29.09
CA LEU A 273 8.03 -12.99 30.18
C LEU A 273 6.77 -13.72 30.70
N ALA A 274 6.17 -14.59 29.88
CA ALA A 274 5.00 -15.36 30.24
C ALA A 274 5.34 -16.66 31.00
N ASP A 275 6.53 -17.23 30.74
CA ASP A 275 7.12 -18.39 31.43
C ASP A 275 7.64 -18.04 32.85
#